data_AF-A0AAX6FRF3-F1
#
_entry.id   AF-A0AAX6FRF3-F1
#
_cell.length_a   1.000
_cell.length_b   1.000
_cell.length_c   1.000
_cell.angle_alpha   90.00
_cell.angle_beta   90.00
_cell.angle_gamma   90.00
#
_symmetry.space_group_name_H-M   'P 1'
#
loop_
_entity.id
_entity.type
_entity.pdbx_description
1 polymer ?
#
loop_
_entity_poly.entity_id
_entity_poly.type
_entity_poly.pdbx_seq_one_letter_code
_entity_poly.pdbx_strand_id
1 'polypeptide(L)'
;MASSVVTPEDVLESLMNDGTIDSIRLKIINQLKANEVLKNNTITMVEQSKVLNTPGAEKLTKRELFDSLRRELETPALEKASKAVWELILDNNGLGKEISEIVEKIYCRLSGIEHPLPLPQPDTITHPEKGEKVDKVKEGEASKSSTRKRGFGEMSMQGGAEAAADGTTDPPPVTLDDDTLSEMNTNQ
;
A
#
# COMPACT_ATOMS: atom_id res chain seq x y z
N MET A 1 -25.67 -30.94 4.43
CA MET A 1 -25.13 -29.57 4.60
C MET A 1 -25.99 -28.64 3.78
N ALA A 2 -26.52 -27.56 4.35
CA ALA A 2 -27.08 -26.50 3.52
C ALA A 2 -25.90 -25.75 2.87
N SER A 3 -25.87 -25.70 1.54
CA SER A 3 -25.01 -24.73 0.85
C SER A 3 -25.59 -23.35 1.16
N SER A 4 -24.90 -22.60 2.02
CA SER A 4 -25.23 -21.18 2.18
C SER A 4 -24.94 -20.51 0.85
N VAL A 5 -25.89 -19.72 0.36
CA VAL A 5 -25.65 -18.90 -0.83
C VAL A 5 -24.61 -17.84 -0.45
N VAL A 6 -23.46 -17.87 -1.11
CA VAL A 6 -22.40 -16.87 -0.90
C VAL A 6 -22.91 -15.52 -1.43
N THR A 7 -22.89 -14.52 -0.57
CA THR A 7 -23.28 -13.15 -0.87
C THR A 7 -22.07 -12.30 -1.29
N PRO A 8 -22.28 -11.17 -2.00
CA PRO A 8 -21.22 -10.19 -2.24
C PRO A 8 -20.56 -9.69 -0.94
N GLU A 9 -21.34 -9.58 0.14
CA GLU A 9 -20.89 -9.17 1.46
C GLU A 9 -19.90 -10.17 2.07
N ASP A 10 -20.15 -11.49 1.96
CA ASP A 10 -19.21 -12.54 2.42
C ASP A 10 -17.85 -12.45 1.69
N VAL A 11 -17.89 -12.17 0.38
CA VAL A 11 -16.68 -12.00 -0.45
C VAL A 11 -15.92 -10.75 -0.04
N LEU A 12 -16.63 -9.64 0.18
CA LEU A 12 -16.04 -8.37 0.61
C LEU A 12 -15.43 -8.47 2.01
N GLU A 13 -16.12 -9.10 2.96
CA GLU A 13 -15.61 -9.35 4.31
C GLU A 13 -14.33 -10.21 4.27
N SER A 14 -14.30 -11.27 3.47
CA SER A 14 -13.08 -12.06 3.28
C SER A 14 -11.92 -11.23 2.73
N LEU A 15 -12.15 -10.36 1.74
CA LEU A 15 -11.14 -9.50 1.11
C LEU A 15 -10.62 -8.38 2.03
N MET A 16 -11.47 -7.91 2.94
CA MET A 16 -11.10 -6.96 3.99
C MET A 16 -10.23 -7.62 5.05
N ASN A 17 -10.62 -8.82 5.50
CA ASN A 17 -9.99 -9.51 6.62
C ASN A 17 -8.66 -10.21 6.27
N ASP A 18 -8.42 -10.60 5.01
CA ASP A 18 -7.16 -11.21 4.58
C ASP A 18 -6.11 -10.20 4.05
N GLY A 19 -6.41 -8.90 4.10
CA GLY A 19 -5.50 -7.82 3.67
C GLY A 19 -5.40 -7.63 2.15
N THR A 20 -6.20 -8.37 1.36
CA THR A 20 -6.18 -8.25 -0.10
C THR A 20 -6.56 -6.85 -0.59
N ILE A 21 -7.51 -6.17 0.05
CA ILE A 21 -7.87 -4.78 -0.30
C ILE A 21 -6.70 -3.81 -0.07
N ASP A 22 -5.95 -3.95 1.02
CA ASP A 22 -4.76 -3.12 1.28
C ASP A 22 -3.66 -3.38 0.23
N SER A 23 -3.49 -4.64 -0.18
CA SER A 23 -2.56 -5.04 -1.25
C SER A 23 -2.95 -4.44 -2.61
N ILE A 24 -4.24 -4.47 -2.96
CA ILE A 24 -4.79 -3.83 -4.16
C ILE A 24 -4.59 -2.31 -4.10
N ARG A 25 -4.91 -1.66 -2.96
CA ARG A 25 -4.67 -0.22 -2.75
C ARG A 25 -3.20 0.14 -2.93
N LEU A 26 -2.27 -0.68 -2.42
CA LEU A 26 -0.83 -0.48 -2.58
C LEU A 26 -0.39 -0.63 -4.04
N LYS A 27 -0.91 -1.63 -4.78
CA LYS A 27 -0.68 -1.76 -6.24
C LYS A 27 -1.15 -0.52 -7.00
N ILE A 28 -2.37 -0.03 -6.74
CA ILE A 28 -2.93 1.19 -7.36
C ILE A 28 -2.01 2.40 -7.10
N ILE A 29 -1.64 2.64 -5.84
CA ILE A 29 -0.76 3.74 -5.44
C ILE A 29 0.60 3.66 -6.16
N ASN A 30 1.20 2.47 -6.24
CA ASN A 30 2.49 2.29 -6.90
C ASN A 30 2.43 2.51 -8.41
N GLN A 31 1.37 2.05 -9.09
CA GLN A 31 1.18 2.31 -10.52
C GLN A 31 0.94 3.81 -10.80
N LEU A 32 0.15 4.50 -9.97
CA LEU A 32 -0.08 5.95 -10.10
C LEU A 32 1.19 6.77 -9.85
N LYS A 33 2.02 6.37 -8.87
CA LYS A 33 3.33 6.99 -8.62
C LYS A 33 4.33 6.78 -9.76
N ALA A 34 4.19 5.69 -10.53
CA ALA A 34 4.98 5.41 -11.72
C ALA A 34 4.34 5.96 -13.02
N ASN A 35 3.17 6.62 -12.94
CA ASN A 35 2.48 7.15 -14.11
C ASN A 35 3.11 8.47 -14.57
N GLU A 36 4.03 8.37 -15.52
CA GLU A 36 4.71 9.52 -16.11
C GLU A 36 3.75 10.51 -16.80
N VAL A 37 2.59 10.08 -17.31
CA VAL A 37 1.58 10.99 -17.89
C VAL A 37 0.96 11.88 -16.81
N LEU A 38 0.59 11.30 -15.65
CA LEU A 38 0.04 12.04 -14.52
C LEU A 38 1.09 13.01 -13.91
N LYS A 39 2.34 12.54 -13.80
CA LYS A 39 3.49 13.36 -13.36
C LYS A 39 3.76 14.53 -14.31
N ASN A 40 3.84 14.28 -15.62
CA ASN A 40 4.03 15.33 -16.61
C ASN A 40 2.86 16.31 -16.64
N ASN A 41 1.62 15.84 -16.51
CA ASN A 41 0.46 16.72 -16.41
C ASN A 41 0.53 17.61 -15.16
N THR A 42 0.98 17.09 -14.03
CA THR A 42 1.20 17.86 -12.80
C THR A 42 2.30 18.92 -12.98
N ILE A 43 3.40 18.59 -13.68
CA ILE A 43 4.46 19.55 -14.02
C ILE A 43 3.89 20.68 -14.89
N THR A 44 3.18 20.36 -15.97
CA THR A 44 2.56 21.36 -16.86
C THR A 44 1.53 22.24 -16.13
N MET A 45 0.78 21.68 -15.18
CA MET A 45 -0.14 22.47 -14.34
C MET A 45 0.59 23.48 -13.44
N VAL A 46 1.75 23.10 -12.90
CA VAL A 46 2.60 24.02 -12.12
C VAL A 46 3.22 25.08 -13.03
N GLU A 47 3.75 24.71 -14.20
CA GLU A 47 4.30 25.65 -15.20
C GLU A 47 3.25 26.68 -15.67
N GLN A 48 1.99 26.26 -15.80
CA GLN A 48 0.87 27.12 -16.22
C GLN A 48 0.15 27.83 -15.06
N SER A 49 0.61 27.66 -13.81
CA SER A 49 -0.03 28.26 -12.62
C SER A 49 -0.11 29.78 -12.72
N LYS A 50 -1.28 30.34 -12.47
CA LYS A 50 -1.48 31.79 -12.34
C LYS A 50 -0.75 32.32 -11.11
N VAL A 51 -0.71 31.57 -10.00
CA VAL A 51 0.01 31.94 -8.79
C VAL A 51 1.50 32.14 -9.07
N LEU A 52 2.13 31.26 -9.86
CA LEU A 52 3.56 31.40 -10.21
C LEU A 52 3.82 32.42 -11.33
N ASN A 53 2.91 32.56 -12.29
CA ASN A 53 3.07 33.49 -13.42
C ASN A 53 2.56 34.92 -13.15
N THR A 54 2.10 35.23 -11.93
CA THR A 54 1.67 36.59 -11.55
C THR A 54 2.86 37.44 -11.10
N PRO A 55 3.06 38.66 -11.64
CA PRO A 55 4.11 39.57 -11.17
C PRO A 55 3.95 39.89 -9.68
N GLY A 56 5.03 39.77 -8.90
CA GLY A 56 4.98 39.90 -7.44
C GLY A 56 4.95 38.58 -6.68
N ALA A 57 4.78 37.43 -7.36
CA ALA A 57 4.87 36.11 -6.73
C ALA A 57 6.23 35.88 -6.05
N GLU A 58 7.31 36.51 -6.55
CA GLU A 58 8.65 36.50 -5.97
C GLU A 58 8.76 37.18 -4.60
N LYS A 59 7.74 37.97 -4.20
CA LYS A 59 7.67 38.68 -2.92
C LYS A 59 6.88 37.94 -1.86
N LEU A 60 6.15 36.88 -2.22
CA LEU A 60 5.39 36.05 -1.29
C LEU A 60 6.34 35.17 -0.47
N THR A 61 6.00 34.91 0.79
CA THR A 61 6.73 33.88 1.55
C THR A 61 6.50 32.50 0.94
N LYS A 62 7.45 31.57 1.16
CA LYS A 62 7.33 30.18 0.73
C LYS A 62 6.00 29.53 1.14
N ARG A 63 5.47 29.91 2.30
CA ARG A 63 4.18 29.42 2.81
C ARG A 63 3.02 29.98 1.98
N GLU A 64 2.91 31.29 1.84
CA GLU A 64 1.82 31.93 1.08
C GLU A 64 1.80 31.47 -0.39
N LEU A 65 2.99 31.27 -0.98
CA LEU A 65 3.14 30.73 -2.32
C LEU A 65 2.62 29.29 -2.42
N PHE A 66 3.01 28.41 -1.49
CA PHE A 66 2.55 27.01 -1.48
C PHE A 66 1.06 26.90 -1.17
N ASP A 67 0.55 27.65 -0.19
CA ASP A 67 -0.87 27.66 0.20
C ASP A 67 -1.73 28.18 -0.96
N SER A 68 -1.27 29.21 -1.68
CA SER A 68 -1.95 29.73 -2.88
C SER A 68 -1.88 28.77 -4.07
N LEU A 69 -0.72 28.16 -4.32
CA LEU A 69 -0.52 27.18 -5.40
C LEU A 69 -1.36 25.91 -5.15
N ARG A 70 -1.44 25.46 -3.90
CA ARG A 70 -2.33 24.35 -3.50
C ARG A 70 -3.79 24.70 -3.78
N ARG A 71 -4.26 25.87 -3.36
CA ARG A 71 -5.62 26.35 -3.63
C ARG A 71 -5.94 26.44 -5.12
N GLU A 72 -4.96 26.71 -5.98
CA GLU A 72 -5.14 26.70 -7.44
C GLU A 72 -5.15 25.28 -8.03
N LEU A 73 -4.23 24.41 -7.61
CA LEU A 73 -3.92 23.17 -8.33
C LEU A 73 -4.45 21.88 -7.68
N GLU A 74 -4.84 21.89 -6.39
CA GLU A 74 -5.25 20.67 -5.67
C GLU A 74 -6.44 19.98 -6.34
N THR A 75 -7.54 20.71 -6.57
CA THR A 75 -8.74 20.15 -7.22
C THR A 75 -8.44 19.59 -8.62
N PRO A 76 -7.90 20.35 -9.59
CA PRO A 76 -7.63 19.79 -10.92
C PRO A 76 -6.59 18.66 -10.92
N ALA A 77 -5.61 18.66 -10.00
CA ALA A 77 -4.64 17.56 -9.92
C ALA A 77 -5.29 16.29 -9.34
N LEU A 78 -6.14 16.44 -8.32
CA LEU A 78 -6.89 15.34 -7.72
C LEU A 78 -7.94 14.76 -8.68
N GLU A 79 -8.59 15.58 -9.51
CA GLU A 79 -9.47 15.11 -10.58
C GLU A 79 -8.74 14.21 -11.58
N LYS A 80 -7.54 14.61 -12.01
CA LYS A 80 -6.69 13.84 -12.93
C LYS A 80 -6.23 12.52 -12.29
N ALA A 81 -5.81 12.56 -11.03
CA ALA A 81 -5.45 11.36 -10.28
C ALA A 81 -6.65 10.42 -10.06
N SER A 82 -7.81 10.95 -9.67
CA SER A 82 -9.06 10.20 -9.48
C SER A 82 -9.50 9.52 -10.77
N LYS A 83 -9.44 10.23 -11.91
CA LYS A 83 -9.72 9.63 -13.22
C LYS A 83 -8.74 8.48 -13.53
N ALA A 84 -7.44 8.66 -13.31
CA ALA A 84 -6.45 7.62 -13.53
C ALA A 84 -6.62 6.40 -12.59
N VAL A 85 -7.11 6.59 -11.36
CA VAL A 85 -7.50 5.49 -10.46
C VAL A 85 -8.64 4.67 -11.09
N TRP A 86 -9.70 5.32 -11.55
CA TRP A 86 -10.84 4.63 -12.16
C TRP A 86 -10.48 3.93 -13.47
N GLU A 87 -9.69 4.55 -14.32
CA GLU A 87 -9.17 3.93 -15.54
C GLU A 87 -8.37 2.66 -15.23
N LEU A 88 -7.58 2.65 -14.14
CA LEU A 88 -6.80 1.48 -13.72
C LEU A 88 -7.66 0.36 -13.08
N ILE A 89 -8.69 0.72 -12.31
CA ILE A 89 -9.61 -0.25 -11.68
C ILE A 89 -10.55 -0.89 -12.71
N LEU A 90 -10.97 -0.14 -13.74
CA LEU A 90 -11.90 -0.60 -14.78
C LEU A 90 -11.19 -1.21 -16.00
N ASP A 91 -9.86 -1.30 -15.99
CA ASP A 91 -9.07 -1.91 -17.06
C ASP A 91 -9.23 -3.44 -17.10
N ASN A 92 -9.85 -3.92 -18.18
CA ASN A 92 -10.10 -5.35 -18.43
C ASN A 92 -8.85 -6.14 -18.84
N ASN A 93 -7.68 -5.50 -18.98
CA ASN A 93 -6.46 -6.13 -19.47
C ASN A 93 -5.29 -6.11 -18.47
N GLY A 94 -5.30 -5.20 -17.49
CA GLY A 94 -4.30 -5.06 -16.43
C GLY A 94 -4.90 -5.24 -15.03
N LEU A 95 -4.83 -4.20 -14.19
CA LEU A 95 -5.12 -4.36 -12.75
C LEU A 95 -6.60 -4.66 -12.46
N GLY A 96 -7.55 -4.10 -13.24
CA GLY A 96 -8.97 -4.43 -13.10
C GLY A 96 -9.27 -5.92 -13.36
N LYS A 97 -8.54 -6.54 -14.29
CA LYS A 97 -8.57 -7.99 -14.53
C LYS A 97 -8.01 -8.76 -13.32
N GLU A 98 -6.88 -8.36 -12.76
CA GLU A 98 -6.34 -8.99 -11.53
C GLU A 98 -7.32 -8.88 -10.36
N ILE A 99 -7.99 -7.73 -10.19
CA ILE A 99 -9.02 -7.54 -9.16
C ILE A 99 -10.19 -8.50 -9.38
N SER A 100 -10.66 -8.64 -10.63
CA SER A 100 -11.76 -9.53 -11.00
C SER A 100 -11.43 -11.00 -10.73
N GLU A 101 -10.24 -11.46 -11.14
CA GLU A 101 -9.74 -12.82 -10.88
C GLU A 101 -9.58 -13.12 -9.38
N ILE A 102 -9.14 -12.12 -8.60
CA ILE A 102 -9.05 -12.21 -7.14
C ILE A 102 -10.46 -12.39 -6.55
N VAL A 103 -11.42 -11.53 -6.91
CA VAL A 103 -12.81 -11.60 -6.41
C VAL A 103 -13.45 -12.95 -6.76
N GLU A 104 -13.30 -13.41 -8.01
CA GLU A 104 -13.80 -14.72 -8.47
C GLU A 104 -13.17 -15.88 -7.69
N LYS A 105 -11.84 -15.85 -7.48
CA LYS A 105 -11.14 -16.86 -6.68
C LYS A 105 -11.65 -16.95 -5.24
N ILE A 106 -11.92 -15.82 -4.59
CA ILE A 106 -12.49 -15.78 -3.23
C ILE A 106 -13.92 -16.33 -3.26
N TYR A 107 -14.75 -15.90 -4.23
CA TYR A 107 -16.11 -16.39 -4.40
C TYR A 107 -16.18 -17.92 -4.62
N CYS A 108 -15.35 -18.48 -5.50
CA CYS A 108 -15.28 -19.92 -5.72
C CYS A 108 -14.86 -20.69 -4.47
N ARG A 109 -13.88 -20.17 -3.71
CA ARG A 109 -13.44 -20.74 -2.42
C ARG A 109 -14.57 -20.76 -1.39
N LEU A 110 -15.27 -19.64 -1.21
CA LEU A 110 -16.41 -19.56 -0.28
C LEU A 110 -17.58 -20.45 -0.72
N SER A 111 -17.79 -20.59 -2.04
CA SER A 111 -18.88 -21.39 -2.60
C SER A 111 -18.60 -22.90 -2.58
N GLY A 112 -17.42 -23.34 -2.14
CA GLY A 112 -16.99 -24.74 -2.21
C GLY A 112 -16.72 -25.23 -3.63
N ILE A 113 -16.59 -24.32 -4.60
CA ILE A 113 -16.22 -24.59 -6.00
C ILE A 113 -14.69 -24.48 -6.12
N GLU A 114 -13.96 -24.95 -5.11
CA GLU A 114 -12.49 -25.02 -5.20
C GLU A 114 -12.13 -26.12 -6.21
N HIS A 115 -11.53 -25.70 -7.33
CA HIS A 115 -11.10 -26.60 -8.38
C HIS A 115 -10.21 -27.71 -7.77
N PRO A 116 -10.48 -29.00 -8.02
CA PRO A 116 -9.62 -30.06 -7.53
C PRO A 116 -8.18 -29.82 -7.99
N LEU A 117 -7.26 -29.63 -7.04
CA LEU A 117 -5.84 -29.61 -7.37
C LEU A 117 -5.48 -30.96 -8.00
N PRO A 118 -4.62 -30.99 -9.04
CA PRO A 118 -4.15 -32.25 -9.61
C PRO A 118 -3.57 -33.14 -8.52
N LEU A 119 -4.11 -34.36 -8.40
CA LEU A 119 -3.61 -35.35 -7.44
C LEU A 119 -2.11 -35.57 -7.68
N PRO A 120 -1.30 -35.77 -6.61
CA PRO A 120 0.09 -36.14 -6.77
C PRO A 120 0.17 -37.45 -7.57
N GLN A 121 0.96 -37.46 -8.65
CA GLN A 121 1.15 -38.67 -9.43
C GLN A 121 1.87 -39.73 -8.59
N PRO A 122 1.50 -41.01 -8.71
CA PRO A 122 2.11 -42.06 -7.90
C PRO A 122 3.60 -42.18 -8.20
N ASP A 123 4.41 -42.19 -7.14
CA ASP A 123 5.86 -42.29 -7.23
C ASP A 123 6.27 -43.53 -8.04
N THR A 124 7.05 -43.31 -9.10
CA THR A 124 7.58 -44.42 -9.89
C THR A 124 8.61 -45.18 -9.07
N ILE A 125 8.29 -46.43 -8.72
CA ILE A 125 9.14 -47.30 -7.90
C ILE A 125 10.47 -47.55 -8.60
N THR A 126 11.56 -47.09 -7.97
CA THR A 126 12.93 -47.32 -8.40
C THR A 126 13.28 -48.82 -8.37
N HIS A 127 13.55 -49.39 -9.54
CA HIS A 127 14.34 -50.62 -9.67
C HIS A 127 15.80 -50.29 -9.95
N PRO A 128 16.78 -50.82 -9.19
CA PRO A 128 18.19 -50.61 -9.48
C PRO A 128 18.74 -51.74 -10.37
N GLU A 129 19.28 -51.38 -11.54
CA GLU A 129 20.21 -52.26 -12.27
C GLU A 129 21.63 -51.67 -12.30
N LYS A 130 22.61 -52.56 -12.36
CA LYS A 130 23.99 -52.31 -11.96
C LYS A 130 24.92 -52.70 -13.10
N GLY A 131 25.63 -51.73 -13.70
CA GLY A 131 26.55 -51.97 -14.79
C GLY A 131 27.66 -50.91 -14.89
N GLU A 132 28.89 -51.30 -14.59
CA GLU A 132 30.12 -50.53 -14.87
C GLU A 132 30.35 -50.50 -16.42
N LYS A 133 31.09 -49.56 -17.04
CA LYS A 133 32.50 -49.19 -16.76
C LYS A 133 32.88 -47.82 -17.38
N VAL A 134 33.57 -47.00 -16.57
CA VAL A 134 34.86 -46.31 -16.84
C VAL A 134 35.16 -45.80 -18.28
N ASP A 135 35.34 -44.47 -18.44
CA ASP A 135 36.66 -43.86 -18.73
C ASP A 135 36.70 -42.33 -18.43
N LYS A 136 37.88 -41.68 -18.50
CA LYS A 136 38.12 -40.28 -18.06
C LYS A 136 37.83 -39.26 -19.20
N VAL A 137 37.75 -37.94 -19.03
CA VAL A 137 38.21 -36.95 -18.01
C VAL A 137 37.10 -35.85 -17.82
N LYS A 138 37.23 -34.64 -17.22
CA LYS A 138 38.37 -33.77 -16.81
C LYS A 138 38.04 -32.89 -15.57
N GLU A 139 38.93 -31.92 -15.28
CA GLU A 139 38.86 -30.91 -14.20
C GLU A 139 37.91 -29.73 -14.50
N GLY A 140 37.35 -29.12 -13.45
CA GLY A 140 36.60 -27.85 -13.52
C GLY A 140 35.87 -27.47 -12.21
N GLU A 141 36.63 -27.00 -11.21
CA GLU A 141 36.26 -26.08 -10.11
C GLU A 141 34.83 -26.15 -9.48
N ALA A 142 34.67 -26.64 -8.24
CA ALA A 142 34.72 -25.88 -6.97
C ALA A 142 33.52 -24.90 -6.74
N SER A 143 32.88 -24.79 -5.56
CA SER A 143 32.97 -25.58 -4.33
C SER A 143 31.72 -25.40 -3.43
N LYS A 144 31.13 -26.53 -3.04
CA LYS A 144 30.55 -26.88 -1.72
C LYS A 144 29.78 -25.82 -0.89
N SER A 145 28.50 -26.15 -0.67
CA SER A 145 27.71 -25.78 0.51
C SER A 145 28.40 -26.09 1.85
N SER A 146 28.12 -25.29 2.89
CA SER A 146 28.40 -25.67 4.29
C SER A 146 27.30 -25.18 5.25
N THR A 147 26.51 -26.13 5.75
CA THR A 147 25.52 -25.92 6.82
C THR A 147 26.22 -25.76 8.17
N ARG A 148 25.83 -24.78 9.02
CA ARG A 148 26.08 -24.84 10.47
C ARG A 148 25.03 -24.06 11.28
N LYS A 149 24.98 -24.35 12.57
CA LYS A 149 23.78 -24.28 13.42
C LYS A 149 24.12 -23.60 14.76
N ARG A 150 23.15 -22.85 15.32
CA ARG A 150 22.99 -22.46 16.75
C ARG A 150 23.77 -21.22 17.25
N GLY A 151 23.08 -20.39 18.02
CA GLY A 151 23.61 -19.37 18.96
C GLY A 151 22.47 -18.48 19.48
N PHE A 152 22.22 -18.46 20.80
CA PHE A 152 21.14 -17.67 21.42
C PHE A 152 21.67 -16.99 22.69
N GLY A 153 21.31 -15.72 22.88
CA GLY A 153 21.57 -14.93 24.11
C GLY A 153 22.94 -14.23 24.17
N GLU A 154 22.94 -12.91 24.34
CA GLU A 154 23.09 -12.28 25.66
C GLU A 154 22.66 -10.79 25.56
N MET A 155 22.12 -10.23 26.65
CA MET A 155 21.68 -8.84 26.74
C MET A 155 22.59 -8.07 27.71
N SER A 156 23.09 -6.90 27.30
CA SER A 156 23.90 -6.03 28.16
C SER A 156 23.20 -4.70 28.38
N MET A 157 22.99 -4.37 29.67
CA MET A 157 22.40 -3.13 30.14
C MET A 157 23.45 -2.38 30.96
N GLN A 158 23.96 -1.27 30.45
CA GLN A 158 24.82 -0.36 31.21
C GLN A 158 24.57 1.08 30.74
N GLY A 159 23.89 1.87 31.58
CA GLY A 159 23.52 3.25 31.28
C GLY A 159 23.12 3.97 32.56
N GLY A 160 24.05 4.12 33.48
CA GLY A 160 23.84 4.85 34.74
C GLY A 160 24.31 6.29 34.64
N ALA A 161 23.41 7.24 34.91
CA ALA A 161 23.73 8.61 35.30
C ALA A 161 22.56 9.18 36.12
N GLU A 162 22.76 9.29 37.44
CA GLU A 162 21.96 10.13 38.33
C GLU A 162 22.45 11.60 38.17
N ALA A 163 21.80 12.68 38.63
CA ALA A 163 20.63 12.82 39.50
C ALA A 163 19.92 14.18 39.28
N ALA A 164 18.68 14.28 39.79
CA ALA A 164 18.06 15.45 40.43
C ALA A 164 18.00 16.84 39.73
N ALA A 165 16.76 17.30 39.47
CA ALA A 165 16.25 18.56 40.04
C ALA A 165 14.72 18.50 40.18
N ASP A 166 14.21 19.06 41.28
CA ASP A 166 12.80 19.10 41.69
C ASP A 166 12.05 20.31 41.08
N GLY A 167 10.71 20.28 41.03
CA GLY A 167 9.92 21.38 40.45
C GLY A 167 8.45 21.11 40.17
N THR A 168 7.62 20.97 41.21
CA THR A 168 6.14 20.93 41.11
C THR A 168 5.52 22.33 40.95
N THR A 169 4.54 22.53 40.05
CA THR A 169 3.26 23.24 40.30
C THR A 169 2.36 23.35 39.06
N ASP A 170 1.04 23.33 39.30
CA ASP A 170 -0.10 23.46 38.38
C ASP A 170 -1.34 23.82 39.26
N PRO A 171 -2.44 24.47 38.80
CA PRO A 171 -2.66 25.51 37.78
C PRO A 171 -3.15 26.84 38.46
N PRO A 172 -3.87 27.80 37.80
CA PRO A 172 -5.29 27.64 37.39
C PRO A 172 -5.62 28.15 35.96
N PRO A 173 -6.82 27.82 35.41
CA PRO A 173 -7.24 28.22 34.07
C PRO A 173 -7.73 29.68 33.98
N VAL A 174 -7.58 30.27 32.79
CA VAL A 174 -8.19 31.57 32.42
C VAL A 174 -9.58 31.34 31.84
N THR A 175 -10.52 32.24 32.14
CA THR A 175 -11.94 32.11 31.81
C THR A 175 -12.21 32.13 30.31
N LEU A 176 -13.13 31.27 29.86
CA LEU A 176 -13.99 31.57 28.71
C LEU A 176 -15.18 32.35 29.27
N ASP A 177 -15.27 33.62 28.90
CA ASP A 177 -16.48 34.41 29.12
C ASP A 177 -17.40 34.32 27.90
N ASP A 178 -18.69 34.23 28.18
CA ASP A 178 -19.80 34.01 27.26
C ASP A 178 -20.06 35.26 26.40
N ASP A 179 -20.29 35.09 25.09
CA ASP A 179 -20.91 36.14 24.28
C ASP A 179 -21.87 35.59 23.21
N THR A 180 -23.09 35.34 23.66
CA THR A 180 -24.34 35.74 22.99
C THR A 180 -24.42 35.67 21.45
N LEU A 181 -24.75 34.50 20.90
CA LEU A 181 -25.34 34.43 19.54
C LEU A 181 -26.81 34.88 19.59
N SER A 182 -27.06 36.10 19.14
CA SER A 182 -28.39 36.65 18.86
C SER A 182 -28.53 37.04 17.39
N GLU A 183 -29.75 36.86 16.85
CA GLU A 183 -30.22 37.38 15.56
C GLU A 183 -29.63 36.79 14.26
N MET A 184 -30.33 36.80 13.12
CA MET A 184 -31.79 36.70 12.90
C MET A 184 -32.06 36.07 11.52
N ASN A 185 -33.21 35.41 11.45
CA ASN A 185 -33.97 35.00 10.27
C ASN A 185 -33.84 35.93 9.03
N THR A 186 -33.68 35.36 7.83
CA THR A 186 -34.12 36.02 6.58
C THR A 186 -34.58 34.97 5.56
N ASN A 187 -35.89 34.93 5.30
CA ASN A 187 -36.45 34.33 4.09
C ASN A 187 -36.47 35.39 2.97
N GLN A 188 -36.10 34.99 1.75
CA GLN A 188 -36.76 35.40 0.51
C GLN A 188 -36.35 34.47 -0.64
#